data_AF-A0A920AN78-F1
#
_entry.id   AF-A0A920AN78-F1
#
_cell.length_a   1.000
_cell.length_b   1.000
_cell.length_c   1.000
_cell.angle_alpha   90.00
_cell.angle_beta   90.00
_cell.angle_gamma   90.00
#
_symmetry.space_group_name_H-M   'P 1'
#
loop_
_entity.id
_entity.type
_entity.pdbx_description
1 polymer ?
#
loop_
_entity_poly.entity_id
_entity_poly.type
_entity_poly.pdbx_seq_one_letter_code
_entity_poly.pdbx_strand_id
1 'polypeptide(L)'
;MQGKTFFNCRVIPNRGSWLDFEFDVKDLLYFKIDRKKKILASTLLLALGFTKSEIANEFYDSENYIFDNNSGKWKTKFNPDNYKAKNFSEEVVDAKTGKVIINTGDKINFLNAKKLANDGLKDILVTQESLLGKFLHEDIKVNEEEDGGI
;
A
#
# COMPACT_ATOMS: atom_id res chain seq x y z
N MET A 1 27.24 -13.31 -8.14
CA MET A 1 25.95 -12.59 -8.03
C MET A 1 24.89 -13.63 -7.73
N GLN A 2 24.22 -13.54 -6.57
CA GLN A 2 23.16 -14.47 -6.20
C GLN A 2 21.97 -14.24 -7.15
N GLY A 3 21.65 -15.25 -7.97
CA GLY A 3 20.57 -15.16 -8.96
C GLY A 3 19.22 -14.97 -8.27
N LYS A 4 18.44 -13.99 -8.72
CA LYS A 4 17.08 -13.77 -8.24
C LYS A 4 16.28 -15.06 -8.40
N THR A 5 15.70 -15.56 -7.31
CA THR A 5 14.86 -16.76 -7.35
C THR A 5 13.50 -16.37 -7.92
N PHE A 6 13.07 -17.06 -8.98
CA PHE A 6 11.75 -16.87 -9.56
C PHE A 6 10.80 -17.90 -8.99
N PHE A 7 9.66 -17.42 -8.48
CA PHE A 7 8.58 -18.28 -8.04
C PHE A 7 7.62 -18.52 -9.21
N ASN A 8 7.17 -19.77 -9.35
CA ASN A 8 6.15 -20.17 -10.31
C ASN A 8 5.13 -21.10 -9.65
N CYS A 9 3.92 -21.09 -10.18
CA CYS A 9 2.84 -21.98 -9.78
C CYS A 9 2.21 -22.59 -11.03
N ARG A 10 1.81 -23.86 -10.98
CA ARG A 10 1.13 -24.53 -12.08
C ARG A 10 -0.07 -25.30 -11.56
N VAL A 11 -1.23 -25.05 -12.16
CA VAL A 11 -2.45 -25.82 -11.96
C VAL A 11 -2.58 -26.82 -13.11
N ILE A 12 -2.57 -28.11 -12.78
CA ILE A 12 -2.69 -29.22 -13.72
C ILE A 12 -4.04 -29.91 -13.45
N PRO A 13 -5.06 -29.71 -14.31
CA PRO A 13 -6.33 -30.42 -14.15
C PRO A 13 -6.21 -31.86 -14.65
N ASN A 14 -7.08 -32.75 -14.14
CA ASN A 14 -7.22 -34.11 -14.68
C ASN A 14 -7.70 -34.10 -16.16
N ARG A 15 -8.50 -33.09 -16.54
CA ARG A 15 -8.93 -32.83 -17.91
C ARG A 15 -9.07 -31.33 -18.14
N GLY A 16 -8.55 -30.84 -19.27
CA GLY A 16 -8.63 -29.44 -19.67
C GLY A 16 -7.27 -28.77 -19.79
N SER A 17 -7.29 -27.46 -19.98
CA SER A 17 -6.08 -26.66 -20.18
C SER A 17 -5.29 -26.46 -18.89
N TRP A 18 -3.98 -26.43 -19.00
CA TRP A 18 -3.08 -26.14 -17.88
C TRP A 18 -3.00 -24.63 -17.66
N LEU A 19 -2.86 -24.22 -16.41
CA LEU A 19 -2.69 -22.82 -16.03
C LEU A 19 -1.36 -22.64 -15.31
N ASP A 20 -0.47 -21.85 -15.91
CA ASP A 20 0.84 -21.52 -15.36
C ASP A 20 0.85 -20.07 -14.87
N PHE A 21 1.43 -19.81 -13.70
CA PHE A 21 1.73 -18.49 -13.16
C PHE A 21 3.23 -18.34 -12.94
N GLU A 22 3.80 -17.19 -13.28
CA GLU A 22 5.23 -16.92 -13.10
C GLU A 22 5.52 -15.44 -12.91
N PHE A 23 6.50 -15.15 -12.05
CA PHE A 23 7.10 -13.82 -11.92
C PHE A 23 8.21 -13.59 -12.94
N ASP A 24 8.36 -12.36 -13.42
CA ASP A 24 9.51 -11.94 -14.23
C ASP A 24 10.60 -11.23 -13.40
N VAL A 25 11.65 -10.78 -14.09
CA VAL A 25 12.77 -10.03 -13.48
C VAL A 25 12.35 -8.72 -12.82
N LYS A 26 11.19 -8.17 -13.19
CA LYS A 26 10.60 -6.92 -12.68
C LYS A 26 9.53 -7.16 -11.61
N ASP A 27 9.39 -8.38 -11.10
CA ASP A 27 8.36 -8.79 -10.13
C ASP A 27 6.91 -8.62 -10.64
N LEU A 28 6.72 -8.64 -11.96
CA LEU A 28 5.39 -8.68 -12.55
C LEU A 28 4.90 -10.12 -12.65
N LEU A 29 3.66 -10.36 -12.20
CA LEU A 29 3.02 -11.67 -12.24
C LEU A 29 2.27 -11.88 -13.56
N TYR A 30 2.62 -12.95 -14.27
CA TYR A 30 1.97 -13.36 -15.52
C TYR A 30 1.28 -14.71 -15.36
N PHE A 31 0.30 -14.95 -16.22
CA PHE A 31 -0.27 -16.28 -16.45
C PHE A 31 -0.13 -16.73 -17.91
N LYS A 32 -0.18 -18.05 -18.13
CA LYS A 32 -0.25 -18.70 -19.44
C LYS A 32 -1.25 -19.84 -19.38
N ILE A 33 -2.03 -19.99 -20.46
CA ILE A 33 -2.88 -21.16 -20.69
C ILE A 33 -2.17 -22.06 -21.70
N ASP A 34 -2.01 -23.35 -21.36
CA ASP A 34 -1.33 -24.35 -22.20
C ASP A 34 0.07 -23.91 -22.67
N ARG A 35 0.81 -23.22 -21.79
CA ARG A 35 2.17 -22.68 -22.06
C ARG A 35 2.26 -21.76 -23.29
N LYS A 36 1.16 -21.12 -23.68
CA LYS A 36 1.12 -20.13 -24.78
C LYS A 36 1.67 -18.77 -24.32
N LYS A 37 1.10 -17.68 -24.84
CA LYS A 37 1.53 -16.29 -24.60
C LYS A 37 1.38 -15.91 -23.12
N LYS A 38 2.38 -15.18 -22.60
CA LYS A 38 2.31 -14.54 -21.28
C LYS A 38 1.33 -13.37 -21.30
N ILE A 39 0.43 -13.34 -20.33
CA ILE A 39 -0.54 -12.25 -20.12
C ILE A 39 -0.46 -11.86 -18.64
N LEU A 40 -0.71 -10.60 -18.30
CA LEU A 40 -0.72 -10.15 -16.90
C LEU A 40 -1.78 -10.91 -16.10
N ALA A 41 -1.44 -11.36 -14.89
CA ALA A 41 -2.37 -12.09 -14.02
C ALA A 41 -3.64 -11.28 -13.68
N SER A 42 -3.54 -9.95 -13.61
CA SER A 42 -4.71 -9.09 -13.43
C SER A 42 -5.73 -9.24 -14.56
N THR A 43 -5.31 -9.53 -15.80
CA THR A 43 -6.24 -9.77 -16.92
C THR A 43 -7.10 -11.00 -16.69
N LEU A 44 -6.57 -12.04 -16.04
CA LEU A 44 -7.37 -13.22 -15.68
C LEU A 44 -8.46 -12.84 -14.67
N LEU A 45 -8.13 -12.05 -13.65
CA LEU A 45 -9.09 -11.61 -12.64
C LEU A 45 -10.19 -10.72 -13.25
N LEU A 46 -9.81 -9.80 -14.13
CA LEU A 46 -10.78 -8.99 -14.88
C LEU A 46 -11.70 -9.87 -15.73
N ALA A 47 -11.16 -10.91 -16.38
CA ALA A 47 -11.96 -11.86 -17.16
C ALA A 47 -12.90 -12.73 -16.31
N LEU A 48 -12.59 -12.93 -15.03
CA LEU A 48 -13.46 -13.60 -14.05
C LEU A 48 -14.55 -12.68 -13.49
N GLY A 49 -14.56 -11.39 -13.86
CA GLY A 49 -15.59 -10.43 -13.47
C GLY A 49 -15.20 -9.49 -12.33
N PHE A 50 -13.97 -9.56 -11.82
CA PHE A 50 -13.50 -8.62 -10.80
C PHE A 50 -13.23 -7.24 -11.41
N THR A 51 -13.56 -6.20 -10.68
CA THR A 51 -13.16 -4.82 -10.96
C THR A 51 -11.74 -4.54 -10.46
N LYS A 52 -11.11 -3.46 -10.94
CA LYS A 52 -9.76 -3.07 -10.47
C LYS A 52 -9.73 -2.78 -8.96
N SER A 53 -10.79 -2.16 -8.43
CA SER A 53 -10.90 -1.85 -7.00
C SER A 53 -11.04 -3.12 -6.16
N GLU A 54 -11.86 -4.09 -6.59
CA GLU A 54 -11.96 -5.39 -5.90
C GLU A 54 -10.63 -6.15 -5.91
N ILE A 55 -9.89 -6.12 -7.01
CA ILE A 55 -8.55 -6.71 -7.07
C ILE A 55 -7.61 -6.01 -6.09
N ALA A 56 -7.63 -4.67 -6.02
CA ALA A 56 -6.80 -3.92 -5.08
C ALA A 56 -7.17 -4.25 -3.62
N ASN A 57 -8.47 -4.29 -3.30
CA ASN A 57 -9.00 -4.63 -1.97
C ASN A 57 -8.61 -6.03 -1.51
N GLU A 58 -8.57 -7.01 -2.42
CA GLU A 58 -8.26 -8.40 -2.08
C GLU A 58 -6.75 -8.61 -1.80
N PHE A 59 -5.87 -7.94 -2.55
CA PHE A 59 -4.43 -8.20 -2.51
C PHE A 59 -3.60 -7.16 -1.75
N TYR A 60 -4.18 -6.01 -1.39
CA TYR A 60 -3.46 -4.94 -0.69
C TYR A 60 -4.26 -4.41 0.50
N ASP A 61 -3.55 -4.20 1.60
CA ASP A 61 -4.05 -3.40 2.72
C ASP A 61 -4.03 -1.92 2.36
N SER A 62 -4.99 -1.17 2.89
CA SER A 62 -5.08 0.28 2.72
C SER A 62 -4.96 1.03 4.04
N GLU A 63 -4.44 2.25 3.97
CA GLU A 63 -4.30 3.16 5.10
C GLU A 63 -5.12 4.43 4.83
N ASN A 64 -5.89 4.86 5.84
CA ASN A 64 -6.70 6.07 5.73
C ASN A 64 -5.90 7.29 6.17
N TYR A 65 -5.88 8.31 5.32
CA TYR A 65 -5.29 9.61 5.58
C TYR A 65 -6.38 10.68 5.54
N ILE A 66 -6.53 11.41 6.64
CA ILE A 66 -7.53 12.48 6.78
C ILE A 66 -6.78 13.80 6.93
N PHE A 67 -7.04 14.76 6.04
CA PHE A 67 -6.41 16.08 6.13
C PHE A 67 -7.00 16.89 7.29
N ASP A 68 -6.14 17.46 8.13
CA ASP A 68 -6.53 18.35 9.21
C ASP A 68 -6.22 19.82 8.85
N ASN A 69 -7.28 20.58 8.55
CA ASN A 69 -7.20 21.98 8.15
C ASN A 69 -6.53 22.89 9.21
N ASN A 70 -6.58 22.52 10.49
CA ASN A 70 -6.02 23.35 11.57
C ASN A 70 -4.50 23.21 11.68
N SER A 71 -3.99 21.99 11.45
CA SER A 71 -2.55 21.70 11.57
C SER A 71 -1.81 21.72 10.24
N GLY A 72 -2.55 21.68 9.11
CA GLY A 72 -1.96 21.51 7.77
C GLY A 72 -1.29 20.15 7.60
N LYS A 73 -1.57 19.19 8.49
CA LYS A 73 -0.97 17.85 8.52
C LYS A 73 -2.05 16.79 8.24
N TRP A 74 -1.60 15.59 7.89
CA TRP A 74 -2.47 14.44 7.65
C TRP A 74 -2.53 13.55 8.88
N LYS A 75 -3.73 13.21 9.32
CA LYS A 75 -3.99 12.24 10.37
C LYS A 75 -4.05 10.84 9.78
N THR A 76 -3.28 9.91 10.35
CA THR A 76 -3.32 8.48 10.00
C THR A 76 -3.12 7.60 11.24
N LYS A 77 -3.43 6.30 11.11
CA LYS A 77 -3.19 5.33 12.17
C LYS A 77 -1.70 5.01 12.27
N PHE A 78 -1.20 4.92 13.49
CA PHE A 78 0.17 4.50 13.74
C PHE A 78 0.34 3.01 13.47
N ASN A 79 1.09 2.67 12.42
CA ASN A 79 1.45 1.30 12.10
C ASN A 79 2.97 1.08 12.28
N PRO A 80 3.41 0.27 13.27
CA PRO A 80 4.82 -0.03 13.49
C PRO A 80 5.50 -0.68 12.28
N ASP A 81 4.77 -1.41 11.44
CA ASP A 81 5.33 -2.13 10.30
C ASP A 81 5.91 -1.19 9.23
N ASN A 82 5.40 0.04 9.16
CA ASN A 82 5.94 1.09 8.27
C ASN A 82 7.38 1.48 8.63
N TYR A 83 7.83 1.16 9.85
CA TYR A 83 9.18 1.45 10.35
C TYR A 83 10.14 0.25 10.24
N LYS A 84 9.75 -0.81 9.50
CA LYS A 84 10.63 -1.96 9.17
C LYS A 84 11.66 -1.59 8.09
N ALA A 85 11.25 -0.80 7.11
CA ALA A 85 12.14 -0.33 6.04
C ALA A 85 13.01 0.80 6.57
N LYS A 86 14.33 0.62 6.55
CA LYS A 86 15.27 1.65 7.02
C LYS A 86 15.22 2.86 6.08
N ASN A 87 14.58 3.93 6.55
CA ASN A 87 14.87 5.36 6.35
C ASN A 87 13.55 6.13 6.47
N PHE A 88 13.21 6.51 7.71
CA PHE A 88 12.16 7.49 7.95
C PHE A 88 12.82 8.86 8.06
N SER A 89 12.30 9.85 7.34
CA SER A 89 12.93 11.18 7.23
C SER A 89 12.06 12.29 7.79
N GLU A 90 10.91 11.95 8.38
CA GLU A 90 9.84 12.92 8.60
C GLU A 90 9.50 13.10 10.08
N GLU A 91 8.87 14.23 10.38
CA GLU A 91 8.34 14.53 11.70
C GLU A 91 7.02 13.77 11.91
N VAL A 92 6.89 13.10 13.05
CA VAL A 92 5.64 12.43 13.45
C VAL A 92 5.19 12.98 14.79
N VAL A 93 3.95 13.43 14.84
CA VAL A 93 3.34 14.04 16.03
C VAL A 93 2.20 13.15 16.53
N ASP A 94 2.10 12.95 17.84
CA ASP A 94 0.94 12.28 18.44
C ASP A 94 -0.31 13.16 18.27
N ALA A 95 -1.35 12.63 17.63
CA ALA A 95 -2.57 13.37 17.36
C ALA A 95 -3.38 13.71 18.63
N LYS A 96 -3.15 13.02 19.76
CA LYS A 96 -3.83 13.30 21.02
C LYS A 96 -3.13 14.37 21.84
N THR A 97 -1.80 14.29 21.93
CA THR A 97 -1.03 15.17 22.83
C THR A 97 -0.39 16.34 22.09
N GLY A 98 -0.35 16.32 20.76
CA GLY A 98 0.37 17.32 19.96
C GLY A 98 1.88 17.27 20.16
N LYS A 99 2.41 16.19 20.76
CA LYS A 99 3.84 16.06 21.07
C LYS A 99 4.55 15.43 19.87
N VAL A 100 5.70 15.99 19.49
CA VAL A 100 6.59 15.39 18.50
C VAL A 100 7.15 14.09 19.08
N ILE A 101 6.84 12.96 18.43
CA ILE A 101 7.32 11.62 18.79
C ILE A 101 8.60 11.28 18.02
N ILE A 102 8.71 11.77 16.79
CA ILE A 102 9.82 11.51 15.88
C ILE A 102 10.19 12.85 15.22
N ASN A 103 11.46 13.26 15.30
CA ASN A 103 11.92 14.46 14.59
C ASN A 103 12.39 14.10 13.18
N THR A 104 12.39 15.10 12.30
CA THR A 104 12.97 15.02 10.96
C THR A 104 14.41 14.49 11.02
N GLY A 105 14.67 13.37 10.36
CA GLY A 105 15.98 12.72 10.30
C GLY A 105 16.28 11.70 11.41
N ASP A 106 15.39 11.52 12.38
CA ASP A 106 15.55 10.51 13.43
C ASP A 106 15.41 9.09 12.85
N LYS A 107 16.42 8.25 13.11
CA LYS A 107 16.38 6.84 12.72
C LYS A 107 15.61 6.02 13.76
N ILE A 108 14.31 5.85 13.53
CA ILE A 108 13.52 4.88 14.29
C ILE A 108 13.60 3.50 13.67
N ASN A 109 13.78 2.51 14.56
CA ASN A 109 13.71 1.10 14.20
C ASN A 109 12.34 0.53 14.58
N PHE A 110 12.02 -0.61 13.99
CA PHE A 110 10.80 -1.35 14.28
C PHE A 110 10.57 -1.64 15.78
N LEU A 111 11.63 -1.86 16.57
CA LEU A 111 11.51 -2.16 17.99
C LEU A 111 10.99 -0.96 18.80
N ASN A 112 11.50 0.23 18.52
CA ASN A 112 11.07 1.47 19.15
C ASN A 112 9.64 1.82 18.70
N ALA A 113 9.32 1.64 17.42
CA ALA A 113 7.96 1.82 16.92
C ALA A 113 6.96 0.89 17.63
N LYS A 114 7.31 -0.38 17.85
CA LYS A 114 6.49 -1.30 18.64
C LYS A 114 6.27 -0.85 20.08
N LYS A 115 7.30 -0.30 20.73
CA LYS A 115 7.16 0.26 22.08
C LYS A 115 6.15 1.40 22.09
N LEU A 116 6.26 2.35 21.16
CA LEU A 116 5.33 3.46 21.03
C LEU A 116 3.87 3.00 20.82
N ALA A 117 3.65 1.96 20.01
CA ALA A 117 2.33 1.37 19.84
C ALA A 117 1.79 0.76 21.15
N ASN A 118 2.65 0.02 21.87
CA ASN A 118 2.30 -0.60 23.15
C ASN A 118 2.02 0.44 24.24
N ASP A 119 2.71 1.58 24.21
CA ASP A 119 2.53 2.70 25.12
C ASP A 119 1.23 3.50 24.82
N GLY A 120 0.49 3.09 23.77
CA GLY A 120 -0.86 3.58 23.48
C GLY A 120 -0.96 4.60 22.35
N LEU A 121 0.10 4.79 21.56
CA LEU A 121 0.06 5.62 20.36
C LEU A 121 -0.84 4.96 19.30
N LYS A 122 -1.92 5.64 18.92
CA LYS A 122 -2.92 5.13 17.97
C LYS A 122 -2.99 5.93 16.68
N ASP A 123 -3.06 7.25 16.81
CA ASP A 123 -3.19 8.18 15.69
C ASP A 123 -2.00 9.13 15.70
N ILE A 124 -1.47 9.40 14.52
CA ILE A 124 -0.35 10.32 14.30
C ILE A 124 -0.70 11.37 13.25
N LEU A 125 -0.08 12.53 13.37
CA LEU A 125 -0.06 13.56 12.34
C LEU A 125 1.28 13.49 11.61
N VAL A 126 1.19 13.46 10.28
CA VAL A 126 2.32 13.38 9.35
C VAL A 126 2.24 14.48 8.31
N THR A 127 3.37 14.85 7.72
CA THR A 127 3.44 15.86 6.67
C THR A 127 2.98 15.31 5.32
N GLN A 128 2.76 16.17 4.34
CA GLN A 128 2.43 15.76 2.98
C GLN A 128 3.54 14.93 2.32
N GLU A 129 4.80 15.11 2.74
CA GLU A 129 5.94 14.33 2.26
C GLU A 129 5.73 12.82 2.49
N SER A 130 5.05 12.45 3.58
CA SER A 130 4.70 11.06 3.93
C SER A 130 3.82 10.35 2.89
N LEU A 131 3.12 11.12 2.06
CA LEU A 131 2.23 10.61 1.02
C LEU A 131 2.98 10.35 -0.29
N LEU A 132 4.18 10.90 -0.45
CA LEU A 132 4.95 10.77 -1.69
C LEU A 132 5.35 9.30 -1.91
N GLY A 133 5.01 8.77 -3.09
CA GLY A 133 5.26 7.37 -3.45
C GLY A 133 4.19 6.39 -2.98
N LYS A 134 3.16 6.83 -2.24
CA LYS A 134 1.95 6.04 -2.02
C LYS A 134 1.04 6.11 -3.25
N PHE A 135 0.17 5.12 -3.38
CA PHE A 135 -0.83 5.04 -4.43
C PHE A 135 -2.22 5.23 -3.85
N LEU A 136 -3.11 5.86 -4.61
CA LEU A 136 -4.52 5.95 -4.26
C LEU A 136 -5.15 4.57 -4.37
N HIS A 137 -5.88 4.18 -3.33
CA HIS A 137 -6.58 2.89 -3.25
C HIS A 137 -7.93 2.93 -3.98
N GLU A 138 -8.57 4.09 -3.96
CA GLU A 138 -9.85 4.35 -4.63
C GLU A 138 -9.72 5.59 -5.51
N ASP A 139 -10.57 5.66 -6.54
CA ASP A 139 -10.66 6.84 -7.40
C ASP A 139 -11.29 8.00 -6.62
N ILE A 140 -10.58 9.12 -6.53
CA ILE A 140 -11.08 10.35 -5.91
C ILE A 140 -11.82 11.16 -6.97
N LYS A 141 -13.11 11.41 -6.74
CA LYS A 141 -13.90 12.35 -7.53
C LYS A 141 -13.87 13.71 -6.85
N VAL A 142 -13.46 14.75 -7.58
CA VAL A 142 -13.66 16.14 -7.15
C VAL A 142 -15.08 16.49 -7.57
N ASN A 143 -15.98 16.68 -6.61
CA ASN A 143 -17.29 17.24 -6.92
C ASN A 143 -17.10 18.73 -7.22
N GLU A 144 -17.35 19.15 -8.47
CA GLU A 144 -17.39 20.57 -8.87
C GLU A 144 -18.75 21.22 -8.50
N GLU A 145 -19.28 20.93 -7.32
CA GLU A 145 -20.50 21.58 -6.82
C GLU A 145 -20.23 22.25 -5.49
N GLU A 146 -19.67 23.45 -5.57
CA GLU A 146 -19.96 24.59 -4.66
C GLU A 146 -19.46 25.88 -5.33
N ASP A 147 -19.94 26.15 -6.55
CA ASP A 147 -19.95 27.52 -7.10
C ASP A 147 -21.40 27.85 -7.45
N GLY A 148 -22.16 28.17 -6.40
CA GLY A 148 -23.61 28.36 -6.48
C GLY A 148 -24.17 29.12 -5.29
N GLY A 149 -24.03 30.45 -5.29
CA GLY A 149 -24.89 31.30 -4.45
C GLY A 149 -24.37 32.71 -4.17
N ILE A 150 -24.64 33.61 -5.12
CA ILE A 150 -24.92 35.07 -5.02
C ILE A 150 -24.13 35.87 -3.98
#